data_AF-A0A372JH79-F1
#
_entry.id   AF-A0A372JH79-F1
#
_cell.length_a   1.000
_cell.length_b   1.000
_cell.length_c   1.000
_cell.angle_alpha   90.00
_cell.angle_beta   90.00
_cell.angle_gamma   90.00
#
_symmetry.space_group_name_H-M   'P 1'
#
loop_
_entity.id
_entity.type
_entity.pdbx_description
1 polymer ?
#
loop_
_entity_poly.entity_id
_entity_poly.type
_entity_poly.pdbx_seq_one_letter_code
_entity_poly.pdbx_strand_id
1 'polypeptide(L)'
;FDEAAVPPAPSTGTGQPSAGAVRPGGDAAGPASDGAVTVADVVRGELTGVLLQLYEQREPSTPDDLVRALLDHIDAAYDVGDPGQVAEAVADALRRHLDELAEWGVVAGRDANAERAADAGGLELTPLGVWGVRELLLADGYRAPAVGALADAPAGELVAGLALHRPETLDDEITAWLRGRDQRQAGRDLVAVMRDGGAGERVLAAAVLDRLGAEAEPPVREAVDDPDVRPYAARWLTGHGLPAPDPDP
;
A
#
# COMPACT_ATOMS: atom_id res chain seq x y z
N PHE A 1 -3.64 -27.61 -7.11
CA PHE A 1 -5.10 -27.74 -7.12
C PHE A 1 -5.67 -26.52 -7.84
N ASP A 2 -6.45 -26.80 -8.89
CA ASP A 2 -7.41 -25.97 -9.63
C ASP A 2 -7.08 -24.53 -10.05
N GLU A 3 -7.01 -24.36 -11.38
CA GLU A 3 -6.97 -23.12 -12.16
C GLU A 3 -8.42 -22.68 -12.42
N ALA A 4 -8.95 -21.77 -11.59
CA ALA A 4 -10.31 -21.25 -11.74
C ALA A 4 -10.35 -20.06 -12.72
N ALA A 5 -10.71 -20.41 -13.95
CA ALA A 5 -11.31 -19.64 -15.05
C ALA A 5 -11.76 -18.18 -14.79
N VAL A 6 -11.17 -17.26 -15.56
CA VAL A 6 -11.70 -15.92 -15.89
C VAL A 6 -12.69 -16.04 -17.07
N PRO A 7 -13.91 -15.48 -17.02
CA PRO A 7 -14.83 -15.50 -18.16
C PRO A 7 -14.43 -14.48 -19.25
N PRO A 8 -14.67 -14.77 -20.55
CA PRO A 8 -14.31 -13.87 -21.64
C PRO A 8 -15.29 -12.69 -21.81
N ALA A 9 -14.75 -11.53 -22.19
CA ALA A 9 -15.50 -10.32 -22.51
C ALA A 9 -16.31 -10.42 -23.82
N PRO A 10 -17.49 -9.78 -23.93
CA PRO A 10 -18.28 -9.79 -25.15
C PRO A 10 -17.66 -8.91 -26.25
N SER A 11 -17.61 -9.46 -27.46
CA SER A 11 -17.20 -8.75 -28.68
C SER A 11 -18.29 -7.76 -29.12
N THR A 12 -17.93 -6.49 -29.27
CA THR A 12 -18.76 -5.51 -29.98
C THR A 12 -18.03 -4.99 -31.21
N GLY A 13 -18.73 -5.08 -32.33
CA GLY A 13 -18.19 -4.96 -33.68
C GLY A 13 -17.75 -3.55 -34.08
N THR A 14 -16.84 -3.58 -35.06
CA THR A 14 -16.30 -2.46 -35.80
C THR A 14 -17.38 -1.65 -36.52
N GLY A 15 -17.45 -0.36 -36.22
CA GLY A 15 -18.21 0.63 -36.98
C GLY A 15 -17.50 1.98 -36.87
N GLN A 16 -16.66 2.31 -37.86
CA GLN A 16 -16.01 3.60 -37.98
C GLN A 16 -17.00 4.61 -38.57
N PRO A 17 -17.05 5.85 -38.06
CA PRO A 17 -17.25 6.97 -38.96
C PRO A 17 -16.24 8.12 -38.73
N SER A 18 -16.07 8.85 -39.82
CA SER A 18 -15.13 9.94 -40.07
C SER A 18 -15.33 11.19 -39.20
N ALA A 19 -14.26 11.99 -39.14
CA ALA A 19 -14.14 13.28 -38.48
C ALA A 19 -15.24 14.30 -38.82
N GLY A 20 -15.64 15.10 -37.81
CA GLY A 20 -16.32 16.39 -38.02
C GLY A 20 -17.29 16.84 -36.91
N ALA A 21 -16.84 17.83 -36.13
CA ALA A 21 -17.62 18.87 -35.43
C ALA A 21 -18.67 18.50 -34.36
N VAL A 22 -18.43 19.03 -33.15
CA VAL A 22 -19.40 19.19 -32.05
C VAL A 22 -20.49 20.20 -32.46
N ARG A 23 -21.76 19.76 -32.54
CA ARG A 23 -23.00 20.51 -32.22
C ARG A 23 -24.24 19.60 -32.19
N PRO A 24 -25.21 19.80 -31.27
CA PRO A 24 -26.62 19.51 -31.53
C PRO A 24 -27.33 20.77 -32.10
N GLY A 25 -28.25 20.58 -33.04
CA GLY A 25 -28.96 21.66 -33.72
C GLY A 25 -30.33 21.99 -33.13
N GLY A 26 -30.70 23.27 -33.20
CA GLY A 26 -32.09 23.73 -33.33
C GLY A 26 -32.68 24.53 -32.16
N ASP A 27 -32.80 25.85 -32.37
CA ASP A 27 -33.36 26.90 -31.50
C ASP A 27 -34.64 26.58 -30.70
N ALA A 28 -34.57 26.84 -29.38
CA ALA A 28 -35.56 27.62 -28.63
C ALA A 28 -34.95 28.07 -27.27
N ALA A 29 -35.11 29.35 -26.95
CA ALA A 29 -34.55 29.98 -25.75
C ALA A 29 -34.99 29.31 -24.43
N GLY A 30 -34.01 28.89 -23.62
CA GLY A 30 -34.12 28.47 -22.23
C GLY A 30 -32.73 28.50 -21.56
N PRO A 31 -32.62 28.69 -20.23
CA PRO A 31 -31.31 28.86 -19.59
C PRO A 31 -30.51 27.56 -19.67
N ALA A 32 -29.45 27.56 -20.47
CA ALA A 32 -28.52 26.45 -20.60
C ALA A 32 -27.65 26.34 -19.33
N SER A 33 -28.01 25.43 -18.45
CA SER A 33 -27.07 24.77 -17.55
C SER A 33 -27.04 23.30 -17.96
N ASP A 34 -26.15 22.94 -18.89
CA ASP A 34 -26.14 21.61 -19.52
C ASP A 34 -24.71 21.05 -19.63
N GLY A 35 -24.43 20.01 -18.84
CA GLY A 35 -23.47 18.93 -19.14
C GLY A 35 -21.95 19.18 -19.14
N ALA A 36 -21.43 20.40 -19.00
CA ALA A 36 -19.99 20.62 -19.04
C ALA A 36 -19.31 20.17 -17.73
N VAL A 37 -18.61 19.02 -17.76
CA VAL A 37 -17.74 18.57 -16.67
C VAL A 37 -16.62 19.59 -16.49
N THR A 38 -16.49 20.15 -15.29
CA THR A 38 -15.45 21.15 -15.01
C THR A 38 -14.12 20.46 -14.67
N VAL A 39 -12.99 21.16 -14.84
CA VAL A 39 -11.67 20.66 -14.41
C VAL A 39 -11.67 20.30 -12.92
N ALA A 40 -12.41 21.04 -12.10
CA ALA A 40 -12.55 20.74 -10.68
C ALA A 40 -13.31 19.43 -10.42
N ASP A 41 -14.31 19.09 -11.23
CA ASP A 41 -15.04 17.82 -11.11
C ASP A 41 -14.17 16.64 -11.53
N VAL A 42 -13.35 16.80 -12.59
CA VAL A 42 -12.37 15.78 -13.02
C VAL A 42 -11.37 15.53 -11.90
N VAL A 43 -10.70 16.59 -11.41
CA VAL A 43 -9.68 16.45 -10.35
C VAL A 43 -10.27 15.84 -9.08
N ARG A 44 -11.51 16.20 -8.73
CA ARG A 44 -12.23 15.57 -7.61
C ARG A 44 -12.48 14.08 -7.85
N GLY A 45 -12.85 13.69 -9.06
CA GLY A 45 -13.03 12.28 -9.44
C GLY A 45 -11.73 11.47 -9.35
N GLU A 46 -10.61 12.10 -9.70
CA GLU A 46 -9.29 11.46 -9.65
C GLU A 46 -8.60 11.51 -8.28
N LEU A 47 -9.21 12.17 -7.29
CA LEU A 47 -8.62 12.33 -5.96
C LEU A 47 -8.33 10.98 -5.28
N THR A 48 -9.19 9.99 -5.50
CA THR A 48 -8.97 8.62 -5.01
C THR A 48 -7.68 8.02 -5.59
N GLY A 49 -7.41 8.23 -6.87
CA GLY A 49 -6.17 7.76 -7.51
C GLY A 49 -4.93 8.44 -6.95
N VAL A 50 -5.02 9.75 -6.66
CA VAL A 50 -3.94 10.51 -6.00
C VAL A 50 -3.68 9.98 -4.58
N LEU A 51 -4.73 9.71 -3.81
CA LEU A 51 -4.60 9.15 -2.46
C LEU A 51 -4.05 7.72 -2.48
N LEU A 52 -4.44 6.91 -3.46
CA LEU A 52 -3.89 5.58 -3.66
C LEU A 52 -2.39 5.64 -4.03
N GLN A 53 -2.00 6.58 -4.89
CA GLN A 53 -0.60 6.85 -5.18
C GLN A 53 0.15 7.19 -3.89
N LEU A 54 -0.35 8.12 -3.06
CA LEU A 54 0.28 8.46 -1.78
C LEU A 54 0.35 7.28 -0.80
N TYR A 55 -0.61 6.35 -0.86
CA TYR A 55 -0.61 5.11 -0.08
C TYR A 55 0.46 4.12 -0.56
N GLU A 56 0.68 4.06 -1.88
CA GLU A 56 1.67 3.19 -2.50
C GLU A 56 3.10 3.74 -2.43
N GLN A 57 3.29 5.06 -2.41
CA GLN A 57 4.61 5.67 -2.43
C GLN A 57 5.39 5.51 -1.10
N ARG A 58 6.71 5.38 -1.23
CA ARG A 58 7.65 5.18 -0.11
C ARG A 58 8.25 6.47 0.43
N GLU A 59 8.35 7.47 -0.43
CA GLU A 59 8.94 8.78 -0.12
C GLU A 59 7.86 9.85 -0.25
N PRO A 60 7.94 10.94 0.55
CA PRO A 60 7.02 12.05 0.44
C PRO A 60 6.96 12.56 -1.00
N SER A 61 5.76 12.57 -1.59
CA SER A 61 5.58 12.96 -2.99
C SER A 61 5.45 14.47 -3.09
N THR A 62 6.27 15.11 -3.93
CA THR A 62 6.13 16.57 -4.09
C THR A 62 4.78 16.89 -4.76
N PRO A 63 4.17 18.05 -4.46
CA PRO A 63 2.96 18.48 -5.14
C PRO A 63 3.11 18.48 -6.66
N ASP A 64 4.29 18.83 -7.18
CA ASP A 64 4.55 18.86 -8.62
C ASP A 64 4.63 17.44 -9.22
N ASP A 65 5.08 16.44 -8.46
CA ASP A 65 5.03 15.04 -8.89
C ASP A 65 3.60 14.53 -8.98
N LEU A 66 2.75 14.87 -8.00
CA LEU A 66 1.34 14.52 -8.00
C LEU A 66 0.59 15.20 -9.15
N VAL A 67 0.87 16.49 -9.39
CA VAL A 67 0.30 17.24 -10.53
C VAL A 67 0.68 16.59 -11.85
N ARG A 68 1.97 16.24 -12.03
CA ARG A 68 2.44 15.60 -13.26
C ARG A 68 1.78 14.25 -13.49
N ALA A 69 1.75 13.39 -12.46
CA ALA A 69 1.11 12.09 -12.55
C ALA A 69 -0.39 12.20 -12.88
N LEU A 70 -1.08 13.19 -12.28
CA LEU A 70 -2.48 13.44 -12.58
C LEU A 70 -2.69 13.95 -14.01
N LEU A 71 -1.83 14.84 -14.51
CA LEU A 71 -1.90 15.32 -15.88
C LEU A 71 -1.66 14.20 -16.90
N ASP A 72 -0.68 13.34 -16.65
CA ASP A 72 -0.41 12.16 -17.49
C ASP A 72 -1.64 11.23 -17.52
N HIS A 73 -2.32 11.04 -16.37
CA HIS A 73 -3.56 10.27 -16.31
C HIS A 73 -4.71 10.94 -17.06
N ILE A 74 -4.90 12.24 -16.87
CA ILE A 74 -5.97 13.00 -17.53
C ILE A 74 -5.80 13.00 -19.05
N ASP A 75 -4.58 13.21 -19.54
CA ASP A 75 -4.27 13.17 -20.99
C ASP A 75 -4.57 11.80 -21.60
N ALA A 76 -4.36 10.72 -20.82
CA ALA A 76 -4.68 9.36 -21.26
C ALA A 76 -6.19 9.05 -21.24
N ALA A 77 -6.95 9.66 -20.32
CA ALA A 77 -8.35 9.32 -20.06
C ALA A 77 -9.37 10.29 -20.68
N TYR A 78 -9.00 11.53 -20.98
CA TYR A 78 -9.89 12.61 -21.42
C TYR A 78 -9.35 13.31 -22.68
N ASP A 79 -10.25 13.80 -23.53
CA ASP A 79 -9.88 14.63 -24.69
C ASP A 79 -9.70 16.09 -24.23
N VAL A 80 -8.45 16.53 -24.17
CA VAL A 80 -8.05 17.82 -23.58
C VAL A 80 -7.94 18.88 -24.67
N GLY A 81 -8.74 19.95 -24.56
CA GLY A 81 -8.80 21.02 -25.56
C GLY A 81 -7.52 21.87 -25.65
N ASP A 82 -7.20 22.64 -24.61
CA ASP A 82 -5.98 23.44 -24.51
C ASP A 82 -5.10 22.90 -23.36
N PRO A 83 -4.05 22.13 -23.66
CA PRO A 83 -3.22 21.49 -22.65
C PRO A 83 -2.57 22.47 -21.66
N GLY A 84 -2.21 23.69 -22.10
CA GLY A 84 -1.57 24.67 -21.24
C GLY A 84 -2.51 25.24 -20.20
N GLN A 85 -3.71 25.66 -20.62
CA GLN A 85 -4.73 26.18 -19.73
C GLN A 85 -5.29 25.10 -18.79
N VAL A 86 -5.41 23.87 -19.28
CA VAL A 86 -5.87 22.72 -18.48
C VAL A 86 -4.82 22.35 -17.44
N ALA A 87 -3.53 22.38 -17.77
CA ALA A 87 -2.45 22.07 -16.84
C ALA A 87 -2.45 23.00 -15.61
N GLU A 88 -2.56 24.30 -15.83
CA GLU A 88 -2.65 25.27 -14.72
C GLU A 88 -3.91 25.06 -13.88
N ALA A 89 -5.06 24.85 -14.52
CA ALA A 89 -6.33 24.65 -13.82
C ALA A 89 -6.35 23.35 -12.99
N VAL A 90 -5.77 22.26 -13.51
CA VAL A 90 -5.60 20.98 -12.79
C VAL A 90 -4.68 21.16 -11.60
N ALA A 91 -3.54 21.83 -11.79
CA ALA A 91 -2.58 22.06 -10.71
C ALA A 91 -3.21 22.85 -9.56
N ASP A 92 -3.95 23.92 -9.85
CA ASP A 92 -4.61 24.74 -8.83
C ASP A 92 -5.77 24.02 -8.15
N ALA A 93 -6.54 23.22 -8.89
CA ALA A 93 -7.58 22.38 -8.32
C ALA A 93 -7.01 21.31 -7.38
N LEU A 94 -5.94 20.62 -7.80
CA LEU A 94 -5.31 19.58 -6.98
C LEU A 94 -4.72 20.18 -5.70
N ARG A 95 -3.99 21.30 -5.80
CA ARG A 95 -3.41 21.98 -4.63
C ARG A 95 -4.49 22.36 -3.61
N ARG A 96 -5.63 22.90 -4.05
CA ARG A 96 -6.75 23.21 -3.14
C ARG A 96 -7.27 21.99 -2.39
N HIS A 97 -7.45 20.86 -3.09
CA HIS A 97 -7.89 19.63 -2.43
C HIS A 97 -6.83 19.06 -1.49
N LEU A 98 -5.54 19.13 -1.83
CA LEU A 98 -4.47 18.72 -0.94
C LEU A 98 -4.40 19.60 0.31
N ASP A 99 -4.64 20.91 0.18
CA ASP A 99 -4.69 21.84 1.31
C ASP A 99 -5.92 21.55 2.22
N GLU A 100 -7.09 21.26 1.64
CA GLU A 100 -8.29 20.82 2.39
C GLU A 100 -8.03 19.51 3.15
N LEU A 101 -7.40 18.52 2.49
CA LEU A 101 -7.02 17.26 3.10
C LEU A 101 -5.98 17.45 4.21
N ALA A 102 -5.04 18.38 4.04
CA ALA A 102 -4.07 18.73 5.07
C ALA A 102 -4.75 19.39 6.28
N GLU A 103 -5.73 20.26 6.06
CA GLU A 103 -6.54 20.88 7.12
C GLU A 103 -7.30 19.83 7.94
N TRP A 104 -7.79 18.77 7.29
CA TRP A 104 -8.44 17.64 7.96
C TRP A 104 -7.45 16.63 8.55
N GLY A 105 -6.15 16.83 8.35
CA GLY A 105 -5.11 15.94 8.84
C GLY A 105 -5.03 14.61 8.10
N VAL A 106 -5.47 14.53 6.85
CA VAL A 106 -5.37 13.34 5.98
C VAL A 106 -3.98 13.23 5.36
N VAL A 107 -3.38 14.36 4.98
CA VAL A 107 -2.01 14.45 4.45
C VAL A 107 -1.17 15.42 5.29
N ALA A 108 0.14 15.20 5.34
CA ALA A 108 1.10 16.06 6.02
C ALA A 108 2.43 16.12 5.24
N GLY A 109 3.39 16.92 5.72
CA GLY A 109 4.76 16.95 5.20
C GLY A 109 5.12 18.19 4.35
N ARG A 110 4.11 18.97 3.93
CA ARG A 110 4.34 20.24 3.21
C ARG A 110 4.76 21.36 4.17
N ASP A 111 5.83 22.07 3.86
CA ASP A 111 6.14 23.38 4.44
C ASP A 111 5.18 24.42 3.86
N ALA A 112 4.18 24.77 4.67
CA ALA A 112 3.18 25.79 4.34
C ALA A 112 3.77 27.20 4.19
N ASN A 113 5.01 27.42 4.63
CA ASN A 113 5.70 28.71 4.59
C ASN A 113 6.72 28.82 3.45
N ALA A 114 6.83 27.80 2.60
CA ALA A 114 7.70 27.81 1.44
C ALA A 114 7.20 28.78 0.36
N GLU A 115 8.09 29.66 -0.12
CA GLU A 115 7.77 30.66 -1.14
C GLU A 115 7.60 30.07 -2.55
N ARG A 116 8.16 28.86 -2.80
CA ARG A 116 8.02 28.12 -4.06
C ARG A 116 7.49 26.72 -3.80
N ALA A 117 6.66 26.21 -4.72
CA ALA A 117 6.12 24.85 -4.65
C ALA A 117 7.21 23.77 -4.59
N ALA A 118 8.31 23.97 -5.33
CA ALA A 118 9.47 23.07 -5.31
C ALA A 118 10.20 23.02 -3.96
N ASP A 119 10.06 24.06 -3.12
CA ASP A 119 10.73 24.18 -1.82
C ASP A 119 9.84 23.65 -0.67
N ALA A 120 8.57 23.34 -0.93
CA ALA A 120 7.58 22.99 0.07
C ALA A 120 7.73 21.55 0.62
N GLY A 121 8.69 20.75 0.15
CA GLY A 121 8.84 19.36 0.56
C GLY A 121 7.76 18.43 -0.01
N GLY A 122 7.81 17.15 0.37
CA GLY A 122 6.86 16.14 -0.11
C GLY A 122 5.70 15.91 0.86
N LEU A 123 4.60 15.42 0.31
CA LEU A 123 3.38 15.03 1.02
C LEU A 123 3.36 13.53 1.30
N GLU A 124 2.86 13.18 2.46
CA GLU A 124 2.62 11.80 2.89
C GLU A 124 1.23 11.66 3.53
N LEU A 125 0.68 10.44 3.49
CA LEU A 125 -0.54 10.15 4.25
C LEU A 125 -0.22 10.12 5.74
N THR A 126 -1.05 10.78 6.53
CA THR A 126 -1.06 10.61 7.98
C THR A 126 -1.68 9.25 8.34
N PRO A 127 -1.63 8.81 9.62
CA PRO A 127 -2.37 7.62 10.05
C PRO A 127 -3.88 7.68 9.74
N LEU A 128 -4.49 8.87 9.76
CA LEU A 128 -5.89 9.06 9.37
C LEU A 128 -6.09 8.84 7.87
N GLY A 129 -5.18 9.36 7.03
CA GLY A 129 -5.23 9.16 5.59
C GLY A 129 -5.01 7.70 5.19
N VAL A 130 -4.07 7.01 5.83
CA VAL A 130 -3.85 5.57 5.64
C VAL A 130 -5.12 4.78 5.97
N TRP A 131 -5.77 5.10 7.09
CA TRP A 131 -7.04 4.46 7.46
C TRP A 131 -8.13 4.72 6.41
N GLY A 132 -8.31 5.96 5.96
CA GLY A 132 -9.32 6.32 4.97
C GLY A 132 -9.14 5.59 3.63
N VAL A 133 -7.91 5.56 3.09
CA VAL A 133 -7.59 4.85 1.85
C VAL A 133 -7.81 3.34 2.01
N ARG A 134 -7.44 2.80 3.18
CA ARG A 134 -7.70 1.39 3.49
C ARG A 134 -9.18 1.05 3.47
N GLU A 135 -10.05 1.86 4.07
CA GLU A 135 -11.50 1.60 4.03
C GLU A 135 -12.05 1.64 2.60
N LEU A 136 -11.53 2.52 1.73
CA LEU A 136 -11.86 2.54 0.30
C LEU A 136 -11.45 1.22 -0.38
N LEU A 137 -10.20 0.79 -0.18
CA LEU A 137 -9.70 -0.46 -0.75
C LEU A 137 -10.49 -1.69 -0.27
N LEU A 138 -10.84 -1.74 1.02
CA LEU A 138 -11.64 -2.81 1.60
C LEU A 138 -13.06 -2.83 1.03
N ALA A 139 -13.68 -1.67 0.82
CA ALA A 139 -15.00 -1.58 0.20
C ALA A 139 -15.02 -2.14 -1.24
N ASP A 140 -13.91 -2.00 -1.95
CA ASP A 140 -13.71 -2.53 -3.31
C ASP A 140 -13.21 -3.99 -3.33
N GLY A 141 -13.08 -4.63 -2.16
CA GLY A 141 -12.69 -6.03 -2.02
C GLY A 141 -11.19 -6.30 -2.08
N TYR A 142 -10.35 -5.27 -2.09
CA TYR A 142 -8.90 -5.40 -1.99
C TYR A 142 -8.47 -5.73 -0.56
N ARG A 143 -7.33 -6.41 -0.42
CA ARG A 143 -6.67 -6.58 0.88
C ARG A 143 -5.71 -5.43 1.12
N ALA A 144 -5.97 -4.63 2.17
CA ALA A 144 -5.11 -3.53 2.60
C ALA A 144 -4.80 -3.67 4.09
N PRO A 145 -3.74 -4.40 4.49
CA PRO A 145 -3.32 -4.48 5.89
C PRO A 145 -2.80 -3.13 6.39
N ALA A 146 -3.20 -2.72 7.60
CA ALA A 146 -2.66 -1.52 8.25
C ALA A 146 -1.46 -1.89 9.12
N VAL A 147 -0.45 -1.02 9.17
CA VAL A 147 0.70 -1.18 10.08
C VAL A 147 0.21 -1.24 11.53
N GLY A 148 0.58 -2.30 12.24
CA GLY A 148 0.16 -2.59 13.61
C GLY A 148 -1.10 -3.45 13.73
N ALA A 149 -1.77 -3.78 12.61
CA ALA A 149 -2.93 -4.67 12.64
C ALA A 149 -2.56 -6.09 13.10
N LEU A 150 -1.29 -6.48 12.95
CA LEU A 150 -0.80 -7.79 13.36
C LEU A 150 -0.37 -7.82 14.83
N ALA A 151 -0.38 -6.71 15.56
CA ALA A 151 0.20 -6.62 16.91
C ALA A 151 -0.37 -7.66 17.89
N ASP A 152 -1.68 -7.90 17.84
CA ASP A 152 -2.38 -8.87 18.69
C ASP A 152 -2.60 -10.24 18.02
N ALA A 153 -2.15 -10.41 16.78
CA ALA A 153 -2.41 -11.60 15.98
C ALA A 153 -1.62 -12.84 16.47
N PRO A 154 -2.15 -14.07 16.30
CA PRO A 154 -1.37 -15.29 16.52
C PRO A 154 -0.18 -15.38 15.55
N ALA A 155 0.85 -16.16 15.89
CA ALA A 155 2.09 -16.22 15.10
C ALA A 155 1.88 -16.62 13.63
N GLY A 156 0.93 -17.55 13.36
CA GLY A 156 0.60 -17.95 12.00
C GLY A 156 -0.01 -16.81 11.18
N GLU A 157 -0.91 -16.02 11.79
CA GLU A 157 -1.50 -14.84 11.14
C GLU A 157 -0.47 -13.72 10.95
N LEU A 158 0.44 -13.53 11.90
CA LEU A 158 1.60 -12.64 11.70
C LEU A 158 2.38 -13.09 10.46
N VAL A 159 2.84 -14.34 10.41
CA VAL A 159 3.70 -14.83 9.32
C VAL A 159 2.99 -14.76 7.97
N ALA A 160 1.71 -15.16 7.90
CA ALA A 160 0.89 -15.02 6.70
C ALA A 160 0.69 -13.54 6.31
N GLY A 161 0.52 -12.66 7.29
CA GLY A 161 0.42 -11.22 7.10
C GLY A 161 1.72 -10.62 6.56
N LEU A 162 2.86 -10.96 7.14
CA LEU A 162 4.18 -10.48 6.71
C LEU A 162 4.50 -10.86 5.25
N ALA A 163 4.00 -12.00 4.76
CA ALA A 163 4.13 -12.38 3.35
C ALA A 163 3.43 -11.40 2.37
N LEU A 164 2.44 -10.66 2.86
CA LEU A 164 1.71 -9.63 2.11
C LEU A 164 2.24 -8.21 2.38
N HIS A 165 3.13 -8.04 3.35
CA HIS A 165 3.71 -6.75 3.71
C HIS A 165 4.93 -6.43 2.86
N ARG A 166 5.18 -5.14 2.68
CA ARG A 166 6.38 -4.64 2.04
C ARG A 166 7.57 -4.76 3.01
N PRO A 167 8.81 -4.97 2.53
CA PRO A 167 9.99 -5.14 3.37
C PRO A 167 10.20 -4.06 4.42
N GLU A 168 9.77 -2.83 4.12
CA GLU A 168 9.98 -1.65 4.96
C GLU A 168 9.04 -1.59 6.17
N THR A 169 7.85 -2.19 6.07
CA THR A 169 6.87 -2.26 7.18
C THR A 169 7.04 -3.50 8.06
N LEU A 170 7.88 -4.46 7.63
CA LEU A 170 8.12 -5.70 8.37
C LEU A 170 8.68 -5.41 9.76
N ASP A 171 9.65 -4.51 9.87
CA ASP A 171 10.31 -4.23 11.15
C ASP A 171 9.37 -3.56 12.15
N ASP A 172 8.50 -2.65 11.69
CA ASP A 172 7.48 -2.02 12.54
C ASP A 172 6.42 -3.02 12.99
N GLU A 173 5.96 -3.91 12.10
CA GLU A 173 5.00 -4.96 12.45
C GLU A 173 5.58 -5.98 13.44
N ILE A 174 6.81 -6.44 13.21
CA ILE A 174 7.49 -7.35 14.12
C ILE A 174 7.70 -6.68 15.48
N THR A 175 8.12 -5.41 15.50
CA THR A 175 8.30 -4.64 16.74
C THR A 175 6.97 -4.46 17.47
N ALA A 176 5.89 -4.17 16.76
CA ALA A 176 4.56 -4.03 17.33
C ALA A 176 4.05 -5.35 17.93
N TRP A 177 4.21 -6.46 17.22
CA TRP A 177 3.82 -7.80 17.67
C TRP A 177 4.60 -8.30 18.87
N LEU A 178 5.90 -8.00 18.94
CA LEU A 178 6.75 -8.39 20.07
C LEU A 178 6.49 -7.58 21.35
N ARG A 179 5.83 -6.42 21.25
CA ARG A 179 5.63 -5.50 22.36
C ARG A 179 4.78 -6.14 23.47
N GLY A 180 5.41 -6.41 24.62
CA GLY A 180 4.72 -6.95 25.80
C GLY A 180 4.40 -8.44 25.73
N ARG A 181 4.88 -9.16 24.70
CA ARG A 181 4.68 -10.60 24.53
C ARG A 181 5.70 -11.40 25.34
N ASP A 182 5.27 -12.55 25.87
CA ASP A 182 6.18 -13.52 26.46
C ASP A 182 7.06 -14.13 25.36
N GLN A 183 8.36 -13.83 25.39
CA GLN A 183 9.29 -14.21 24.32
C GLN A 183 9.45 -15.73 24.19
N ARG A 184 9.35 -16.47 25.31
CA ARG A 184 9.42 -17.93 25.28
C ARG A 184 8.21 -18.52 24.57
N GLN A 185 7.02 -18.02 24.86
CA GLN A 185 5.79 -18.46 24.19
C GLN A 185 5.79 -18.03 22.72
N ALA A 186 6.20 -16.80 22.42
CA ALA A 186 6.34 -16.33 21.03
C ALA A 186 7.31 -17.22 20.23
N GLY A 187 8.43 -17.62 20.83
CA GLY A 187 9.37 -18.57 20.22
C GLY A 187 8.75 -19.94 19.93
N ARG A 188 7.94 -20.48 20.86
CA ARG A 188 7.18 -21.73 20.64
C ARG A 188 6.21 -21.61 19.47
N ASP A 189 5.44 -20.53 19.45
CA ASP A 189 4.42 -20.31 18.43
C ASP A 189 5.07 -20.17 17.04
N LEU A 190 6.19 -19.46 16.93
CA LEU A 190 6.94 -19.34 15.66
C LEU A 190 7.54 -20.67 15.21
N VAL A 191 8.10 -21.46 16.12
CA VAL A 191 8.58 -22.81 15.80
C VAL A 191 7.43 -23.70 15.31
N ALA A 192 6.24 -23.61 15.93
CA ALA A 192 5.06 -24.34 15.46
C ALA A 192 4.69 -23.94 14.02
N VAL A 193 4.68 -22.64 13.72
CA VAL A 193 4.47 -22.15 12.34
C VAL A 193 5.51 -22.70 11.37
N MET A 194 6.78 -22.80 11.78
CA MET A 194 7.83 -23.36 10.91
C MET A 194 7.62 -24.84 10.58
N ARG A 195 7.12 -25.63 11.55
CA ARG A 195 6.86 -27.06 11.39
C ARG A 195 5.72 -27.34 10.42
N ASP A 196 4.65 -26.56 10.54
CA ASP A 196 3.42 -26.79 9.77
C ASP A 196 3.43 -26.05 8.42
N GLY A 197 4.26 -25.01 8.30
CA GLY A 197 4.30 -24.10 7.17
C GLY A 197 5.17 -24.54 5.98
N GLY A 198 5.04 -23.82 4.87
CA GLY A 198 5.88 -23.95 3.69
C GLY A 198 7.24 -23.25 3.82
N ALA A 199 8.08 -23.36 2.79
CA ALA A 199 9.42 -22.76 2.79
C ALA A 199 9.43 -21.23 3.01
N GLY A 200 8.46 -20.51 2.42
CA GLY A 200 8.32 -19.06 2.61
C GLY A 200 7.95 -18.69 4.04
N GLU A 201 7.01 -19.41 4.65
CA GLU A 201 6.57 -19.20 6.03
C GLU A 201 7.71 -19.51 7.02
N ARG A 202 8.52 -20.54 6.76
CA ARG A 202 9.72 -20.82 7.56
C ARG A 202 10.73 -19.69 7.54
N VAL A 203 11.00 -19.09 6.37
CA VAL A 203 11.93 -17.96 6.24
C VAL A 203 11.41 -16.74 7.00
N LEU A 204 10.13 -16.41 6.86
CA LEU A 204 9.51 -15.29 7.57
C LEU A 204 9.48 -15.51 9.08
N ALA A 205 9.01 -16.67 9.53
CA ALA A 205 9.03 -17.03 10.94
C ALA A 205 10.44 -16.96 11.54
N ALA A 206 11.47 -17.32 10.76
CA ALA A 206 12.86 -17.26 11.21
C ALA A 206 13.39 -15.82 11.33
N ALA A 207 12.96 -14.93 10.44
CA ALA A 207 13.27 -13.50 10.54
C ALA A 207 12.64 -12.88 11.81
N VAL A 208 11.43 -13.30 12.20
CA VAL A 208 10.81 -12.87 13.46
C VAL A 208 11.54 -13.48 14.66
N LEU A 209 11.88 -14.77 14.59
CA LEU A 209 12.55 -15.50 15.66
C LEU A 209 13.92 -14.89 16.01
N ASP A 210 14.67 -14.40 15.02
CA ASP A 210 15.94 -13.70 15.22
C ASP A 210 15.85 -12.42 16.05
N ARG A 211 14.65 -11.85 16.20
CA ARG A 211 14.41 -10.65 17.03
C ARG A 211 14.10 -10.99 18.49
N LEU A 212 13.87 -12.26 18.82
CA LEU A 212 13.68 -12.70 20.20
C LEU A 212 15.01 -12.81 20.93
N GLY A 213 14.98 -12.51 22.23
CA GLY A 213 16.11 -12.65 23.14
C GLY A 213 16.31 -14.08 23.65
N ALA A 214 17.17 -14.21 24.66
CA ALA A 214 17.62 -15.49 25.22
C ALA A 214 16.46 -16.36 25.77
N GLU A 215 15.34 -15.75 26.15
CA GLU A 215 14.14 -16.43 26.62
C GLU A 215 13.54 -17.39 25.58
N ALA A 216 13.83 -17.20 24.30
CA ALA A 216 13.44 -18.08 23.20
C ALA A 216 14.36 -19.31 23.04
N GLU A 217 15.46 -19.43 23.78
CA GLU A 217 16.38 -20.58 23.66
C GLU A 217 15.69 -21.94 23.88
N PRO A 218 14.86 -22.16 24.93
CA PRO A 218 14.26 -23.47 25.17
C PRO A 218 13.46 -24.02 23.98
N PRO A 219 12.49 -23.28 23.39
CA PRO A 219 11.77 -23.80 22.22
C PRO A 219 12.65 -23.95 20.98
N VAL A 220 13.70 -23.14 20.82
CA VAL A 220 14.63 -23.30 19.69
C VAL A 220 15.44 -24.59 19.83
N ARG A 221 15.89 -24.94 21.04
CA ARG A 221 16.58 -26.21 21.28
C ARG A 221 15.67 -27.41 21.06
N GLU A 222 14.42 -27.34 21.49
CA GLU A 222 13.40 -28.38 21.22
C GLU A 222 13.11 -28.53 19.72
N ALA A 223 13.38 -27.51 18.90
CA ALA A 223 13.17 -27.53 17.45
C ALA A 223 14.32 -28.18 16.66
N VAL A 224 15.49 -28.38 17.27
CA VAL A 224 16.66 -28.96 16.60
C VAL A 224 16.40 -30.39 16.08
N ASP A 225 15.54 -31.14 16.78
CA ASP A 225 15.19 -32.51 16.40
C ASP A 225 14.23 -32.59 15.20
N ASP A 226 13.71 -31.45 14.75
CA ASP A 226 12.80 -31.36 13.60
C ASP A 226 13.60 -31.10 12.32
N PRO A 227 13.62 -32.02 11.33
CA PRO A 227 14.44 -31.87 10.13
C PRO A 227 14.18 -30.59 9.33
N ASP A 228 12.94 -30.11 9.28
CA ASP A 228 12.56 -28.94 8.49
C ASP A 228 12.92 -27.62 9.21
N VAL A 229 13.00 -27.65 10.55
CA VAL A 229 13.29 -26.48 11.38
C VAL A 229 14.75 -26.42 11.83
N ARG A 230 15.45 -27.56 11.90
CA ARG A 230 16.86 -27.70 12.31
C ARG A 230 17.80 -26.65 11.71
N PRO A 231 17.80 -26.35 10.39
CA PRO A 231 18.72 -25.34 9.85
C PRO A 231 18.46 -23.93 10.41
N TYR A 232 17.21 -23.57 10.66
CA TYR A 232 16.83 -22.27 11.24
C TYR A 232 17.19 -22.22 12.72
N ALA A 233 16.93 -23.30 13.47
CA ALA A 233 17.27 -23.40 14.88
C ALA A 233 18.79 -23.33 15.11
N ALA A 234 19.58 -24.06 14.32
CA ALA A 234 21.04 -24.02 14.39
C ALA A 234 21.60 -22.63 14.07
N ARG A 235 21.04 -21.94 13.07
CA ARG A 235 21.39 -20.56 12.72
C ARG A 235 21.08 -19.59 13.86
N TRP A 236 19.89 -19.71 14.46
CA TRP A 236 19.49 -18.85 15.58
C TRP A 236 20.41 -19.04 16.79
N LEU A 237 20.68 -20.29 17.18
CA LEU A 237 21.58 -20.62 18.30
C LEU A 237 22.97 -20.03 18.06
N THR A 238 23.54 -20.23 16.86
CA THR A 238 24.83 -19.67 16.47
C THR A 238 24.82 -18.14 16.51
N GLY A 239 23.78 -17.50 15.97
CA GLY A 239 23.62 -16.04 15.97
C GLY A 239 23.53 -15.44 17.38
N HIS A 240 23.06 -16.21 18.35
CA HIS A 240 22.97 -15.84 19.76
C HIS A 240 24.18 -16.30 20.60
N GLY A 241 25.24 -16.84 19.97
CA GLY A 241 26.45 -17.30 20.65
C GLY A 241 26.26 -18.58 21.47
N LEU A 242 25.21 -19.35 21.19
CA LEU A 242 24.89 -20.61 21.85
C LEU A 242 25.41 -21.81 21.05
N PRO A 243 25.77 -22.92 21.70
CA PRO A 243 26.15 -24.15 21.01
C PRO A 243 25.01 -24.67 20.12
N ALA A 244 25.30 -24.76 18.81
CA ALA A 244 24.42 -25.34 17.80
C ALA A 244 24.80 -26.82 17.52
N PRO A 245 23.84 -27.64 17.10
CA PRO A 245 24.11 -29.01 16.63
C PRO A 245 25.00 -28.99 15.39
N ASP A 246 25.84 -30.01 15.22
CA ASP A 246 26.62 -30.18 13.99
C ASP A 246 25.69 -30.28 12.77
N PRO A 247 26.09 -29.74 11.60
CA PRO A 247 25.35 -29.95 10.37
C PRO A 247 25.24 -31.45 10.07
N ASP A 248 24.08 -31.90 9.61
CA ASP A 248 23.91 -33.30 9.20
C ASP A 248 24.90 -33.63 8.07
N PRO A 249 25.55 -34.81 8.11
CA PRO A 249 26.55 -35.21 7.11
C PRO A 249 25.96 -35.45 5.71
#